data_AF-A0A4V2RWD8-F1
#
_entry.id   AF-A0A4V2RWD8-F1
#
_cell.length_a   1.000
_cell.length_b   1.000
_cell.length_c   1.000
_cell.angle_alpha   90.00
_cell.angle_beta   90.00
_cell.angle_gamma   90.00
#
_symmetry.space_group_name_H-M   'P 1'
#
loop_
_entity.id
_entity.type
_entity.pdbx_description
1 polymer ?
#
loop_
_entity_poly.entity_id
_entity_poly.type
_entity_poly.pdbx_seq_one_letter_code
_entity_poly.pdbx_strand_id
1 'polypeptide(L)'
;MYRSLLIIFLCTTLVSSIAGSQEYLVTFSASGAVGHIDYIEVQNLTSRQTVTIDGTEALILTNADRSSENEPAPELTITPNMQAGSCSVEMTLNYPGNSSVEVYNAGDILVAEFRTFLTRGTHRFKISGLNSGAHKVVVNTPNHDHTHWVMSSANYANGNASILLIDNSGNGKTGDLISEPIPMRFLQGESLLFKAFADNHSRIKVVSPVQTTHLDFNFIPCMDFDENHYAVVTIGDQIWMAENLRTTTFRDGTSIRHIQNSLLWRELNSPAYSWYEHNQNYSATHGALYNWYTVSDSRLCPDGWRMPLDEDWFLLESYIDPEINNPTATGWRGVNAGLHLKSISGWGGHPGSNIHGFSATPAGRRSFDGSYNSLGDYAYWWSMSQQDETSAWSRYILPRFEYLYRGAFSKNYGFSVRCIKE
;
A
#
# COMPACT_ATOMS: atom_id res chain seq x y z
N MET A 1 -78.74 31.14 8.00
CA MET A 1 -77.46 30.85 8.68
C MET A 1 -77.46 29.41 9.14
N TYR A 2 -76.97 28.48 8.33
CA TYR A 2 -76.64 27.12 8.74
C TYR A 2 -75.28 26.78 8.14
N ARG A 3 -74.33 26.42 9.00
CA ARG A 3 -72.95 26.06 8.68
C ARG A 3 -72.92 24.63 8.15
N SER A 4 -72.38 24.42 6.95
CA SER A 4 -71.94 23.11 6.49
C SER A 4 -70.43 23.00 6.70
N LEU A 5 -70.03 22.11 7.61
CA LEU A 5 -68.64 21.69 7.81
C LEU A 5 -68.23 20.79 6.64
N LEU A 6 -67.25 21.22 5.85
CA LEU A 6 -66.58 20.38 4.85
C LEU A 6 -65.32 19.79 5.50
N ILE A 7 -65.38 18.52 5.89
CA ILE A 7 -64.21 17.78 6.39
C ILE A 7 -63.49 17.19 5.19
N ILE A 8 -62.34 17.76 4.85
CA ILE A 8 -61.44 17.24 3.81
C ILE A 8 -60.55 16.18 4.47
N PHE A 9 -60.76 14.91 4.10
CA PHE A 9 -59.84 13.82 4.44
C PHE A 9 -58.57 13.97 3.59
N LEU A 10 -57.49 14.45 4.21
CA LEU A 10 -56.16 14.46 3.61
C LEU A 10 -55.58 13.03 3.72
N CYS A 11 -55.70 12.27 2.64
CA CYS A 11 -55.11 10.93 2.54
C CYS A 11 -53.60 11.08 2.29
N THR A 12 -52.81 11.12 3.36
CA THR A 12 -51.35 11.04 3.27
C THR A 12 -50.98 9.58 2.99
N THR A 13 -50.74 9.26 1.72
CA THR A 13 -50.06 8.02 1.35
C THR A 13 -48.63 8.09 1.89
N LEU A 14 -48.37 7.43 3.01
CA LEU A 14 -47.02 7.05 3.41
C LEU A 14 -46.47 6.14 2.31
N VAL A 15 -45.60 6.69 1.46
CA VAL A 15 -44.68 5.87 0.70
C VAL A 15 -43.63 5.41 1.70
N SER A 16 -43.83 4.24 2.31
CA SER A 16 -42.74 3.53 2.95
C SER A 16 -41.75 3.16 1.86
N SER A 17 -40.74 4.01 1.63
CA SER A 17 -39.54 3.60 0.93
C SER A 17 -38.94 2.47 1.77
N ILE A 18 -39.12 1.23 1.30
CA ILE A 18 -38.28 0.13 1.72
C ILE A 18 -36.87 0.63 1.39
N ALA A 19 -36.08 0.97 2.40
CA ALA A 19 -34.67 1.29 2.23
C ALA A 19 -33.99 -0.01 1.80
N GLY A 20 -34.07 -0.32 0.50
CA GLY A 20 -33.22 -1.35 -0.08
C GLY A 20 -31.79 -0.94 0.22
N SER A 21 -31.01 -1.87 0.79
CA SER A 21 -29.56 -1.72 0.87
C SER A 21 -29.06 -1.42 -0.54
N GLN A 22 -28.54 -0.21 -0.77
CA GLN A 22 -27.99 0.13 -2.07
C GLN A 22 -26.64 -0.56 -2.18
N GLU A 23 -26.56 -1.55 -3.04
CA GLU A 23 -25.34 -2.31 -3.31
C GLU A 23 -24.67 -1.80 -4.59
N TYR A 24 -23.36 -1.59 -4.55
CA TYR A 24 -22.57 -1.22 -5.71
C TYR A 24 -21.59 -2.33 -6.05
N LEU A 25 -21.69 -2.87 -7.26
CA LEU A 25 -20.70 -3.82 -7.76
C LEU A 25 -19.51 -3.03 -8.35
N VAL A 26 -18.30 -3.38 -7.95
CA VAL A 26 -17.07 -2.88 -8.56
C VAL A 26 -16.35 -4.03 -9.24
N THR A 27 -16.13 -3.90 -10.53
CA THR A 27 -15.42 -4.88 -11.36
C THR A 27 -14.12 -4.29 -11.86
N PHE A 28 -13.17 -5.14 -12.23
CA PHE A 28 -11.81 -4.73 -12.56
C PHE A 28 -11.38 -5.25 -13.92
N SER A 29 -10.50 -4.52 -14.59
CA SER A 29 -9.73 -4.97 -15.74
C SER A 29 -8.32 -4.39 -15.69
N ALA A 30 -7.42 -4.95 -16.48
CA ALA A 30 -6.04 -4.47 -16.60
C ALA A 30 -5.73 -4.08 -18.03
N SER A 31 -4.91 -3.04 -18.18
CA SER A 31 -4.37 -2.57 -19.44
C SER A 31 -2.95 -2.04 -19.25
N GLY A 32 -2.30 -1.62 -20.35
CA GLY A 32 -0.95 -1.04 -20.29
C GLY A 32 0.15 -2.11 -20.38
N ALA A 33 1.12 -2.03 -19.48
CA ALA A 33 2.30 -2.92 -19.49
C ALA A 33 1.98 -4.37 -19.17
N VAL A 34 0.90 -4.63 -18.42
CA VAL A 34 0.45 -5.96 -18.01
C VAL A 34 -1.07 -6.06 -18.21
N GLY A 35 -1.54 -7.22 -18.69
CA GLY A 35 -2.93 -7.46 -19.08
C GLY A 35 -3.76 -8.25 -18.06
N HIS A 36 -3.24 -8.46 -16.85
CA HIS A 36 -3.89 -9.16 -15.75
C HIS A 36 -3.74 -8.39 -14.45
N ILE A 37 -4.47 -8.81 -13.41
CA ILE A 37 -4.33 -8.35 -12.03
C ILE A 37 -4.08 -9.60 -11.20
N ASP A 38 -3.07 -9.58 -10.33
CA ASP A 38 -2.84 -10.65 -9.37
C ASP A 38 -3.82 -10.49 -8.21
N TYR A 39 -3.80 -9.33 -7.57
CA TYR A 39 -4.70 -8.98 -6.48
C TYR A 39 -4.86 -7.46 -6.34
N ILE A 40 -5.87 -7.05 -5.59
CA ILE A 40 -6.20 -5.66 -5.30
C ILE A 40 -6.38 -5.49 -3.80
N GLU A 41 -5.59 -4.61 -3.20
CA GLU A 41 -5.83 -4.12 -1.85
C GLU A 41 -6.80 -2.93 -1.91
N VAL A 42 -7.95 -3.08 -1.25
CA VAL A 42 -9.00 -2.05 -1.16
C VAL A 42 -9.05 -1.52 0.25
N GLN A 43 -9.01 -0.20 0.40
CA GLN A 43 -9.02 0.48 1.69
C GLN A 43 -10.09 1.56 1.72
N ASN A 44 -11.00 1.48 2.70
CA ASN A 44 -11.92 2.57 3.00
C ASN A 44 -11.16 3.66 3.77
N LEU A 45 -11.03 4.84 3.18
CA LEU A 45 -10.26 5.94 3.77
C LEU A 45 -10.95 6.56 4.99
N THR A 46 -12.26 6.35 5.13
CA THR A 46 -13.06 6.79 6.28
C THR A 46 -13.07 5.73 7.38
N SER A 47 -13.62 4.55 7.11
CA SER A 47 -13.80 3.50 8.12
C SER A 47 -12.51 2.74 8.48
N ARG A 48 -11.45 2.90 7.68
CA ARG A 48 -10.15 2.22 7.82
C ARG A 48 -10.20 0.71 7.59
N GLN A 49 -11.35 0.19 7.17
CA GLN A 49 -11.49 -1.19 6.74
C GLN A 49 -10.61 -1.44 5.51
N THR A 50 -9.94 -2.58 5.51
CA THR A 50 -9.20 -3.10 4.35
C THR A 50 -9.76 -4.44 3.93
N VAL A 51 -9.81 -4.67 2.62
CA VAL A 51 -10.15 -5.95 2.01
C VAL A 51 -9.13 -6.21 0.92
N THR A 52 -8.70 -7.45 0.74
CA THR A 52 -7.92 -7.83 -0.43
C THR A 52 -8.74 -8.75 -1.31
N ILE A 53 -8.62 -8.58 -2.62
CA ILE A 53 -9.47 -9.22 -3.62
C ILE A 53 -8.56 -9.84 -4.67
N ASP A 54 -8.87 -11.06 -5.11
CA ASP A 54 -8.20 -11.65 -6.28
C ASP A 54 -8.52 -10.84 -7.54
N GLY A 55 -7.57 -10.71 -8.47
CA GLY A 55 -7.76 -9.90 -9.68
C GLY A 55 -8.91 -10.34 -10.60
N THR A 56 -9.41 -11.57 -10.44
CA THR A 56 -10.56 -12.11 -11.20
C THR A 56 -11.91 -11.94 -10.49
N GLU A 57 -11.91 -11.54 -9.22
CA GLU A 57 -13.12 -11.38 -8.41
C GLU A 57 -13.66 -9.93 -8.47
N ALA A 58 -14.92 -9.76 -8.08
CA ALA A 58 -15.56 -8.45 -7.97
C ALA A 58 -15.74 -8.06 -6.50
N LEU A 59 -15.83 -6.75 -6.24
CA LEU A 59 -16.17 -6.20 -4.92
C LEU A 59 -17.66 -5.82 -4.90
N ILE A 60 -18.35 -6.12 -3.82
CA ILE A 60 -19.69 -5.59 -3.56
C ILE A 60 -19.67 -4.67 -2.35
N LEU A 61 -20.04 -3.42 -2.58
CA LEU A 61 -20.16 -2.40 -1.55
C LEU A 61 -21.57 -2.44 -0.98
N THR A 62 -21.69 -2.56 0.33
CA THR A 62 -22.99 -2.64 1.01
C THR A 62 -22.94 -1.88 2.33
N ASN A 63 -24.10 -1.42 2.79
CA ASN A 63 -24.24 -0.76 4.09
C ASN A 63 -24.31 -1.74 5.27
N ALA A 64 -24.48 -3.04 5.00
CA ALA A 64 -24.54 -4.08 6.01
C ALA A 64 -23.13 -4.59 6.36
N ASP A 65 -22.85 -4.80 7.64
CA ASP A 65 -21.65 -5.54 8.06
C ASP A 65 -21.84 -7.02 7.70
N ARG A 66 -21.42 -7.38 6.49
CA ARG A 66 -21.21 -8.78 6.09
C ARG A 66 -19.78 -9.19 6.49
N SER A 67 -19.44 -9.07 7.77
CA SER A 67 -18.09 -9.40 8.25
C SER A 67 -17.81 -10.89 8.02
N SER A 68 -16.61 -11.19 7.51
CA SER A 68 -16.09 -12.57 7.37
C SER A 68 -15.78 -13.24 8.72
N GLU A 69 -16.00 -12.55 9.85
CA GLU A 69 -15.71 -13.02 11.21
C GLU A 69 -16.61 -14.18 11.67
N ASN A 70 -17.76 -14.41 11.02
CA ASN A 70 -18.66 -15.53 11.32
C ASN A 70 -18.53 -16.71 10.34
N GLU A 71 -17.50 -16.70 9.49
CA GLU A 71 -17.26 -17.80 8.55
C GLU A 71 -16.73 -19.05 9.26
N PRO A 72 -17.18 -20.25 8.85
CA PRO A 72 -16.59 -21.48 9.36
C PRO A 72 -15.09 -21.52 9.05
N ALA A 73 -14.29 -21.91 10.04
CA ALA A 73 -12.84 -22.00 9.90
C ALA A 73 -12.46 -22.88 8.69
N PRO A 74 -11.44 -22.48 7.90
CA PRO A 74 -11.04 -23.23 6.72
C PRO A 74 -10.67 -24.67 7.09
N GLU A 75 -11.12 -25.63 6.28
CA GLU A 75 -10.83 -27.05 6.52
C GLU A 75 -9.33 -27.29 6.31
N LEU A 76 -8.62 -27.61 7.39
CA LEU A 76 -7.18 -27.90 7.39
C LEU A 76 -6.95 -29.40 7.45
N THR A 77 -6.27 -29.96 6.44
CA THR A 77 -5.87 -31.37 6.43
C THR A 77 -4.35 -31.49 6.32
N ILE A 78 -3.74 -32.32 7.17
CA ILE A 78 -2.31 -32.61 7.13
C ILE A 78 -2.11 -34.08 6.77
N THR A 79 -1.40 -34.36 5.67
CA THR A 79 -1.22 -35.72 5.14
C THR A 79 0.20 -35.97 4.61
N PRO A 80 0.79 -37.17 4.75
CA PRO A 80 0.42 -38.27 5.65
C PRO A 80 0.96 -38.05 7.07
N ASN A 81 0.50 -38.87 8.03
CA ASN A 81 1.07 -38.91 9.38
C ASN A 81 2.52 -39.44 9.30
N MET A 82 3.47 -38.53 9.51
CA MET A 82 4.84 -38.58 8.99
C MET A 82 5.72 -39.69 9.58
N GLN A 83 6.24 -40.57 8.70
CA GLN A 83 7.38 -41.45 9.03
C GLN A 83 8.72 -40.99 8.40
N ALA A 84 8.67 -40.02 7.47
CA ALA A 84 9.82 -39.64 6.63
C ALA A 84 10.20 -38.14 6.69
N GLY A 85 9.83 -37.42 7.77
CA GLY A 85 10.22 -36.02 7.96
C GLY A 85 9.63 -35.02 6.95
N SER A 86 8.54 -35.41 6.27
CA SER A 86 7.79 -34.57 5.33
C SER A 86 6.28 -34.81 5.42
N CYS A 87 5.50 -33.75 5.36
CA CYS A 87 4.04 -33.75 5.28
C CYS A 87 3.55 -32.72 4.27
N SER A 88 2.28 -32.85 3.89
CA SER A 88 1.56 -31.85 3.11
C SER A 88 0.50 -31.22 4.00
N VAL A 89 0.36 -29.91 3.91
CA VAL A 89 -0.70 -29.13 4.55
C VAL A 89 -1.62 -28.66 3.44
N GLU A 90 -2.89 -29.04 3.50
CA GLU A 90 -3.91 -28.60 2.55
C GLU A 90 -4.97 -27.80 3.30
N MET A 91 -5.33 -26.65 2.76
CA MET A 91 -6.35 -25.77 3.33
C MET A 91 -7.21 -25.14 2.24
N THR A 92 -8.48 -24.89 2.53
CA THR A 92 -9.40 -24.24 1.59
C THR A 92 -9.83 -22.88 2.13
N LEU A 93 -9.48 -21.81 1.42
CA LEU A 93 -9.85 -20.45 1.78
C LEU A 93 -11.14 -20.01 1.07
N ASN A 94 -12.10 -19.50 1.84
CA ASN A 94 -13.30 -18.85 1.30
C ASN A 94 -13.05 -17.39 0.90
N TYR A 95 -12.01 -16.76 1.46
CA TYR A 95 -11.61 -15.39 1.14
C TYR A 95 -10.12 -15.35 0.91
N PRO A 96 -9.66 -14.60 -0.11
CA PRO A 96 -8.25 -14.43 -0.35
C PRO A 96 -7.61 -13.56 0.75
N GLY A 97 -6.31 -13.72 0.96
CA GLY A 97 -5.57 -12.87 1.88
C GLY A 97 -4.20 -13.39 2.29
N ASN A 98 -3.47 -12.54 3.01
CA ASN A 98 -2.16 -12.88 3.54
C ASN A 98 -2.28 -14.03 4.54
N SER A 99 -1.51 -15.08 4.27
CA SER A 99 -1.48 -16.29 5.06
C SER A 99 -0.04 -16.70 5.34
N SER A 100 0.19 -17.36 6.47
CA SER A 100 1.48 -17.94 6.81
C SER A 100 1.36 -19.40 7.21
N VAL A 101 2.40 -20.17 6.88
CA VAL A 101 2.63 -21.51 7.43
C VAL A 101 3.94 -21.46 8.18
N GLU A 102 3.90 -21.76 9.46
CA GLU A 102 5.04 -21.71 10.38
C GLU A 102 5.22 -23.08 11.01
N VAL A 103 6.46 -23.49 11.21
CA VAL A 103 6.78 -24.75 11.90
C VAL A 103 7.72 -24.46 13.04
N TYR A 104 7.33 -24.89 14.23
CA TYR A 104 8.12 -24.81 15.45
C TYR A 104 8.55 -26.20 15.89
N ASN A 105 9.72 -26.32 16.53
CA ASN A 105 10.11 -27.55 17.20
C ASN A 105 9.46 -27.67 18.60
N ALA A 106 9.72 -28.76 19.30
CA ALA A 106 9.19 -29.02 20.66
C ALA A 106 9.60 -27.98 21.72
N GLY A 107 10.61 -27.15 21.45
CA GLY A 107 11.05 -26.06 22.32
C GLY A 107 10.48 -24.69 21.90
N ASP A 108 9.45 -24.65 21.05
CA ASP A 108 8.84 -23.44 20.50
C ASP A 108 9.80 -22.55 19.70
N ILE A 109 10.87 -23.13 19.14
CA ILE A 109 11.77 -22.43 18.22
C ILE A 109 11.24 -22.59 16.80
N LEU A 110 11.05 -21.47 16.10
CA LEU A 110 10.69 -21.45 14.67
C LEU A 110 11.80 -22.09 13.83
N VAL A 111 11.46 -23.13 13.07
CA VAL A 111 12.39 -23.89 12.22
C VAL A 111 12.13 -23.69 10.73
N ALA A 112 10.91 -23.31 10.33
CA ALA A 112 10.57 -22.92 8.97
C ALA A 112 9.37 -21.99 8.94
N GLU A 113 9.34 -21.07 7.99
CA GLU A 113 8.25 -20.14 7.78
C GLU A 113 8.05 -19.91 6.27
N PHE A 114 6.80 -19.79 5.87
CA PHE A 114 6.39 -19.33 4.55
C PHE A 114 5.24 -18.34 4.71
N ARG A 115 5.37 -17.16 4.09
CA ARG A 115 4.34 -16.12 4.11
C ARG A 115 4.02 -15.76 2.67
N THR A 116 2.74 -15.76 2.30
CA THR A 116 2.30 -15.35 0.97
C THR A 116 0.86 -14.85 1.02
N PHE A 117 0.45 -14.12 -0.03
CA PHE A 117 -0.96 -13.95 -0.35
C PHE A 117 -1.50 -15.24 -0.98
N LEU A 118 -2.69 -15.65 -0.57
CA LEU A 118 -3.39 -16.80 -1.14
C LEU A 118 -4.76 -16.40 -1.64
N THR A 119 -5.15 -16.94 -2.79
CA THR A 119 -6.43 -16.66 -3.42
C THR A 119 -7.56 -17.47 -2.76
N ARG A 120 -8.81 -17.26 -3.16
CA ARG A 120 -9.89 -18.18 -2.79
C ARG A 120 -9.61 -19.57 -3.38
N GLY A 121 -9.94 -20.62 -2.63
CA GLY A 121 -9.84 -22.02 -3.04
C GLY A 121 -8.80 -22.81 -2.25
N THR A 122 -8.40 -23.96 -2.80
CA THR A 122 -7.59 -24.96 -2.08
C THR A 122 -6.10 -24.78 -2.33
N HIS A 123 -5.34 -24.66 -1.25
CA HIS A 123 -3.89 -24.46 -1.28
C HIS A 123 -3.18 -25.63 -0.63
N ARG A 124 -2.11 -26.12 -1.26
CA ARG A 124 -1.31 -27.24 -0.74
C ARG A 124 0.14 -26.85 -0.55
N PHE A 125 0.66 -27.00 0.66
CA PHE A 125 2.05 -26.80 1.03
C PHE A 125 2.74 -28.15 1.27
N LYS A 126 4.00 -28.26 0.88
CA LYS A 126 4.91 -29.33 1.30
C LYS A 126 5.78 -28.81 2.42
N ILE A 127 5.80 -29.53 3.53
CA ILE A 127 6.80 -29.35 4.58
C ILE A 127 7.79 -30.51 4.47
N SER A 128 9.09 -30.22 4.53
CA SER A 128 10.15 -31.24 4.39
C SER A 128 11.36 -30.90 5.26
N GLY A 129 12.15 -31.91 5.63
CA GLY A 129 13.38 -31.72 6.39
C GLY A 129 13.17 -31.63 7.91
N LEU A 130 12.02 -32.11 8.42
CA LEU A 130 11.73 -32.11 9.86
C LEU A 130 12.50 -33.24 10.55
N ASN A 131 13.39 -32.89 11.47
CA ASN A 131 14.14 -33.83 12.29
C ASN A 131 13.26 -34.61 13.27
N SER A 132 13.82 -35.63 13.92
CA SER A 132 13.09 -36.48 14.85
C SER A 132 12.57 -35.67 16.03
N GLY A 133 11.26 -35.77 16.30
CA GLY A 133 10.61 -35.07 17.40
C GLY A 133 9.26 -34.48 17.05
N ALA A 134 8.61 -33.89 18.05
CA ALA A 134 7.37 -33.15 17.91
C ALA A 134 7.62 -31.78 17.26
N HIS A 135 6.79 -31.43 16.29
CA HIS A 135 6.79 -30.14 15.63
C HIS A 135 5.36 -29.57 15.67
N LYS A 136 5.25 -28.27 15.87
CA LYS A 136 3.99 -27.53 15.87
C LYS A 136 3.89 -26.77 14.55
N VAL A 137 2.92 -27.11 13.74
CA VAL A 137 2.58 -26.42 12.49
C VAL A 137 1.49 -25.41 12.81
N VAL A 138 1.76 -24.13 12.55
CA VAL A 138 0.80 -23.03 12.70
C VAL A 138 0.47 -22.50 11.31
N VAL A 139 -0.81 -22.40 11.00
CA VAL A 139 -1.31 -21.85 9.75
C VAL A 139 -2.17 -20.64 10.10
N ASN A 140 -1.68 -19.46 9.76
CA ASN A 140 -2.41 -18.22 9.96
C ASN A 140 -3.04 -17.82 8.64
N THR A 141 -4.34 -17.53 8.66
CA THR A 141 -5.12 -17.03 7.52
C THR A 141 -5.73 -15.68 7.91
N PRO A 142 -6.31 -14.90 6.98
CA PRO A 142 -6.84 -13.57 7.30
C PRO A 142 -7.83 -13.53 8.47
N ASN A 143 -8.59 -14.62 8.67
CA ASN A 143 -9.68 -14.69 9.65
C ASN A 143 -9.50 -15.77 10.72
N HIS A 144 -8.52 -16.68 10.57
CA HIS A 144 -8.38 -17.85 11.43
C HIS A 144 -6.92 -18.28 11.59
N ASP A 145 -6.58 -18.68 12.81
CA ASP A 145 -5.31 -19.32 13.13
C ASP A 145 -5.54 -20.80 13.46
N HIS A 146 -4.80 -21.68 12.82
CA HIS A 146 -4.87 -23.12 13.05
C HIS A 146 -3.53 -23.62 13.59
N THR A 147 -3.59 -24.45 14.63
CA THR A 147 -2.40 -25.10 15.18
C THR A 147 -2.58 -26.61 15.11
N HIS A 148 -1.56 -27.32 14.62
CA HIS A 148 -1.53 -28.77 14.56
C HIS A 148 -0.17 -29.31 14.98
N TRP A 149 -0.16 -30.38 15.77
CA TRP A 149 1.08 -31.06 16.15
C TRP A 149 1.35 -32.22 15.20
N VAL A 150 2.59 -32.33 14.75
CA VAL A 150 3.08 -33.41 13.89
C VAL A 150 4.32 -34.06 14.51
N MET A 151 4.46 -35.37 14.35
CA MET A 151 5.60 -36.13 14.86
C MET A 151 6.46 -36.58 13.69
N SER A 152 7.77 -36.37 13.75
CA SER A 152 8.72 -36.90 12.77
C SER A 152 9.65 -37.93 13.42
N SER A 153 9.98 -38.98 12.68
CA SER A 153 11.00 -39.98 13.02
C SER A 153 12.26 -39.88 12.16
N ALA A 154 12.37 -38.87 11.29
CA ALA A 154 13.50 -38.72 10.38
C ALA A 154 14.74 -38.17 11.10
N ASN A 155 15.93 -38.57 10.65
CA ASN A 155 17.19 -38.13 11.24
C ASN A 155 18.07 -37.52 10.15
N TYR A 156 17.96 -36.21 9.94
CA TYR A 156 18.76 -35.48 8.96
C TYR A 156 20.01 -34.91 9.62
N ALA A 157 21.18 -35.18 9.03
CA ALA A 157 22.46 -34.71 9.57
C ALA A 157 22.54 -33.18 9.69
N ASN A 158 21.86 -32.45 8.79
CA ASN A 158 21.78 -30.98 8.73
C ASN A 158 20.34 -30.53 8.48
N GLY A 159 19.40 -30.89 9.36
CA GLY A 159 17.96 -30.68 9.17
C GLY A 159 17.57 -29.22 8.91
N ASN A 160 17.46 -28.84 7.64
CA ASN A 160 16.89 -27.57 7.21
C ASN A 160 15.43 -27.81 6.84
N ALA A 161 14.54 -27.53 7.80
CA ALA A 161 13.12 -27.54 7.52
C ALA A 161 12.79 -26.51 6.42
N SER A 162 11.92 -26.89 5.50
CA SER A 162 11.49 -26.02 4.39
C SER A 162 10.02 -26.20 4.11
N ILE A 163 9.41 -25.14 3.59
CA ILE A 163 8.01 -25.08 3.22
C ILE A 163 7.95 -24.63 1.76
N LEU A 164 7.20 -25.36 0.94
CA LEU A 164 7.00 -25.08 -0.48
C LEU A 164 5.50 -25.07 -0.79
N LEU A 165 4.98 -24.00 -1.39
CA LEU A 165 3.65 -24.03 -1.99
C LEU A 165 3.68 -24.91 -3.26
N ILE A 166 2.97 -26.03 -3.24
CA ILE A 166 2.93 -27.02 -4.34
C ILE A 166 1.78 -26.70 -5.30
N ASP A 167 0.68 -26.18 -4.78
CA ASP A 167 -0.54 -25.93 -5.53
C ASP A 167 -1.21 -24.66 -4.99
N ASN A 168 -1.34 -23.67 -5.85
CA ASN A 168 -2.08 -22.42 -5.61
C ASN A 168 -3.37 -22.39 -6.45
N SER A 169 -3.84 -23.55 -6.92
CA SER A 169 -5.03 -23.57 -7.76
C SER A 169 -6.27 -23.32 -6.91
N GLY A 170 -6.89 -22.17 -7.11
CA GLY A 170 -8.28 -21.93 -6.72
C GLY A 170 -9.29 -22.89 -7.39
N ASN A 171 -8.82 -23.93 -8.11
CA ASN A 171 -9.61 -24.83 -8.93
C ASN A 171 -9.75 -26.22 -8.27
N GLY A 172 -10.24 -26.26 -7.05
CA GLY A 172 -10.91 -27.44 -6.52
C GLY A 172 -12.24 -27.61 -7.24
N LYS A 173 -12.30 -28.52 -8.24
CA LYS A 173 -13.50 -29.02 -8.93
C LYS A 173 -14.55 -27.96 -9.29
N THR A 174 -14.51 -27.53 -10.55
CA THR A 174 -15.60 -26.88 -11.28
C THR A 174 -16.96 -27.50 -10.96
N GLY A 175 -17.72 -26.82 -10.13
CA GLY A 175 -19.15 -27.00 -9.93
C GLY A 175 -19.73 -25.65 -9.55
N ASP A 176 -20.05 -24.83 -10.55
CA ASP A 176 -21.08 -23.75 -10.57
C ASP A 176 -21.33 -22.95 -9.28
N LEU A 177 -20.29 -22.67 -8.49
CA LEU A 177 -20.35 -21.56 -7.54
C LEU A 177 -19.93 -20.32 -8.33
N ILE A 178 -20.92 -19.55 -8.79
CA ILE A 178 -20.71 -18.14 -9.12
C ILE A 178 -20.00 -17.56 -7.90
N SER A 179 -18.73 -17.16 -8.04
CA SER A 179 -18.02 -16.63 -6.88
C SER A 179 -18.78 -15.37 -6.45
N GLU A 180 -19.37 -15.42 -5.25
CA GLU A 180 -20.06 -14.24 -4.74
C GLU A 180 -19.02 -13.13 -4.59
N PRO A 181 -19.34 -11.89 -5.04
CA PRO A 181 -18.45 -10.76 -4.90
C PRO A 181 -18.02 -10.57 -3.44
N ILE A 182 -16.77 -10.16 -3.24
CA ILE A 182 -16.23 -9.92 -1.91
C ILE A 182 -16.94 -8.71 -1.28
N PRO A 183 -17.59 -8.84 -0.11
CA PRO A 183 -18.30 -7.73 0.49
C PRO A 183 -17.36 -6.76 1.21
N MET A 184 -17.69 -5.48 1.15
CA MET A 184 -17.04 -4.44 1.95
C MET A 184 -18.07 -3.43 2.43
N ARG A 185 -17.97 -3.04 3.71
CA ARG A 185 -18.88 -2.05 4.29
C ARG A 185 -18.56 -0.69 3.67
N PHE A 186 -19.59 -0.03 3.18
CA PHE A 186 -19.48 1.25 2.52
C PHE A 186 -20.71 2.12 2.79
N LEU A 187 -20.45 3.37 3.16
CA LEU A 187 -21.47 4.42 3.26
C LEU A 187 -21.30 5.38 2.08
N GLN A 188 -22.42 5.84 1.52
CA GLN A 188 -22.40 6.76 0.39
C GLN A 188 -21.60 8.03 0.72
N GLY A 189 -20.69 8.41 -0.17
CA GLY A 189 -19.78 9.55 0.00
C GLY A 189 -18.41 9.19 0.58
N GLU A 190 -18.21 7.95 1.05
CA GLU A 190 -16.88 7.48 1.42
C GLU A 190 -15.98 7.30 0.19
N SER A 191 -14.67 7.38 0.42
CA SER A 191 -13.66 7.18 -0.62
C SER A 191 -12.91 5.88 -0.38
N LEU A 192 -12.73 5.12 -1.45
CA LEU A 192 -12.02 3.85 -1.47
C LEU A 192 -10.73 4.01 -2.27
N LEU A 193 -9.62 3.62 -1.67
CA LEU A 193 -8.33 3.49 -2.34
C LEU A 193 -8.17 2.04 -2.78
N PHE A 194 -7.95 1.82 -4.07
CA PHE A 194 -7.63 0.55 -4.67
C PHE A 194 -6.16 0.56 -5.09
N LYS A 195 -5.34 -0.33 -4.54
CA LYS A 195 -3.97 -0.60 -4.97
C LYS A 195 -3.95 -1.96 -5.66
N ALA A 196 -3.94 -1.96 -6.98
CA ALA A 196 -3.85 -3.18 -7.79
C ALA A 196 -2.39 -3.57 -8.01
N PHE A 197 -2.11 -4.86 -8.01
CA PHE A 197 -0.79 -5.45 -8.24
C PHE A 197 -0.87 -6.42 -9.42
N ALA A 198 0.15 -6.40 -10.28
CA ALA A 198 0.30 -7.31 -11.40
C ALA A 198 1.78 -7.48 -11.73
N ASP A 199 2.31 -8.69 -11.57
CA ASP A 199 3.74 -8.98 -11.62
C ASP A 199 4.51 -8.00 -10.71
N ASN A 200 5.47 -7.26 -11.28
CA ASN A 200 6.22 -6.22 -10.57
C ASN A 200 5.66 -4.80 -10.79
N HIS A 201 4.37 -4.67 -11.10
CA HIS A 201 3.70 -3.38 -11.28
C HIS A 201 2.65 -3.17 -10.21
N SER A 202 2.47 -1.92 -9.79
CA SER A 202 1.33 -1.56 -8.95
C SER A 202 0.75 -0.21 -9.30
N ARG A 203 -0.59 -0.12 -9.24
CA ARG A 203 -1.35 1.06 -9.65
C ARG A 203 -2.39 1.41 -8.59
N ILE A 204 -2.42 2.68 -8.20
CA ILE A 204 -3.40 3.21 -7.26
C ILE A 204 -4.50 3.96 -8.01
N LYS A 205 -5.75 3.74 -7.58
CA LYS A 205 -6.92 4.55 -7.92
C LYS A 205 -7.69 4.86 -6.65
N VAL A 206 -8.16 6.10 -6.51
CA VAL A 206 -9.11 6.47 -5.46
C VAL A 206 -10.44 6.84 -6.12
N VAL A 207 -11.53 6.24 -5.64
CA VAL A 207 -12.88 6.51 -6.15
C VAL A 207 -13.88 6.61 -5.00
N SER A 208 -14.95 7.37 -5.20
CA SER A 208 -16.10 7.46 -4.29
C SER A 208 -17.34 6.94 -5.05
N PRO A 209 -17.59 5.62 -5.05
CA PRO A 209 -18.64 5.03 -5.88
C PRO A 209 -20.03 5.55 -5.51
N VAL A 210 -20.81 5.91 -6.53
CA VAL A 210 -22.23 6.30 -6.42
C VAL A 210 -23.16 5.36 -7.19
N GLN A 211 -22.57 4.41 -7.92
CA GLN A 211 -23.24 3.37 -8.71
C GLN A 211 -22.25 2.22 -8.97
N THR A 212 -22.76 1.10 -9.49
CA THR A 212 -21.93 0.02 -10.04
C THR A 212 -20.93 0.59 -11.04
N THR A 213 -19.65 0.24 -10.88
CA THR A 213 -18.54 0.86 -11.59
C THR A 213 -17.55 -0.20 -12.07
N HIS A 214 -16.91 0.07 -13.20
CA HIS A 214 -15.79 -0.72 -13.71
C HIS A 214 -14.49 0.09 -13.62
N LEU A 215 -13.45 -0.49 -13.02
CA LEU A 215 -12.14 0.14 -12.89
C LEU A 215 -11.13 -0.61 -13.76
N ASP A 216 -10.68 0.04 -14.83
CA ASP A 216 -9.52 -0.41 -15.60
C ASP A 216 -8.22 0.09 -14.94
N PHE A 217 -7.30 -0.81 -14.60
CA PHE A 217 -5.97 -0.48 -14.10
C PHE A 217 -4.97 -0.51 -15.25
N ASN A 218 -4.70 0.66 -15.82
CA ASN A 218 -3.58 0.85 -16.74
C ASN A 218 -2.25 0.77 -15.97
N PHE A 219 -1.55 -0.36 -16.04
CA PHE A 219 -0.24 -0.55 -15.39
C PHE A 219 0.85 0.17 -16.16
N ILE A 220 1.63 0.99 -15.44
CA ILE A 220 2.73 1.79 -16.00
C ILE A 220 4.05 1.33 -15.34
N PRO A 221 5.09 0.99 -16.12
CA PRO A 221 6.39 0.61 -15.57
C PRO A 221 7.01 1.74 -14.76
N CYS A 222 7.48 1.41 -13.56
CA CYS A 222 8.19 2.32 -12.67
C CYS A 222 9.20 1.52 -11.87
N MET A 223 10.37 1.29 -12.48
CA MET A 223 11.44 0.46 -11.94
C MET A 223 12.77 1.22 -12.02
N ASP A 224 13.46 1.36 -10.89
CA ASP A 224 14.81 1.97 -10.88
C ASP A 224 15.92 0.98 -11.28
N PHE A 225 17.16 1.44 -11.25
CA PHE A 225 18.31 0.63 -11.64
C PHE A 225 18.56 -0.54 -10.69
N ASP A 226 18.16 -0.43 -9.42
CA ASP A 226 18.35 -1.48 -8.41
C ASP A 226 17.15 -2.44 -8.35
N GLU A 227 16.34 -2.49 -9.42
CA GLU A 227 15.15 -3.33 -9.54
C GLU A 227 14.08 -3.06 -8.46
N ASN A 228 14.06 -1.84 -7.89
CA ASN A 228 12.94 -1.45 -7.04
C ASN A 228 11.75 -1.05 -7.91
N HIS A 229 10.61 -1.66 -7.63
CA HIS A 229 9.34 -1.36 -8.28
C HIS A 229 8.48 -0.46 -7.38
N TYR A 230 7.85 0.55 -7.98
CA TYR A 230 7.08 1.56 -7.26
C TYR A 230 5.64 1.62 -7.71
N ALA A 231 4.73 1.77 -6.75
CA ALA A 231 3.34 2.10 -7.00
C ALA A 231 3.21 3.50 -7.60
N VAL A 232 2.25 3.65 -8.51
CA VAL A 232 2.01 4.92 -9.19
C VAL A 232 0.53 5.32 -9.12
N VAL A 233 0.26 6.62 -9.18
CA VAL A 233 -1.09 7.19 -9.04
C VAL A 233 -1.28 8.36 -10.00
N THR A 234 -2.48 8.52 -10.54
CA THR A 234 -2.84 9.72 -11.31
C THR A 234 -3.50 10.74 -10.39
N ILE A 235 -2.97 11.96 -10.37
CA ILE A 235 -3.50 13.10 -9.62
C ILE A 235 -3.61 14.27 -10.58
N GLY A 236 -4.84 14.69 -10.89
CA GLY A 236 -5.11 15.58 -12.00
C GLY A 236 -4.61 14.96 -13.31
N ASP A 237 -3.85 15.73 -14.08
CA ASP A 237 -3.25 15.28 -15.34
C ASP A 237 -1.84 14.66 -15.16
N GLN A 238 -1.37 14.56 -13.92
CA GLN A 238 -0.02 14.08 -13.60
C GLN A 238 -0.03 12.64 -13.09
N ILE A 239 1.02 11.89 -13.39
CA ILE A 239 1.24 10.55 -12.85
C ILE A 239 2.46 10.59 -11.93
N TRP A 240 2.23 10.30 -10.65
CA TRP A 240 3.21 10.40 -9.57
C TRP A 240 3.57 9.02 -9.02
N MET A 241 4.80 8.86 -8.55
CA MET A 241 5.12 7.80 -7.61
C MET A 241 4.29 7.97 -6.32
N ALA A 242 3.68 6.87 -5.87
CA ALA A 242 2.94 6.78 -4.62
C ALA A 242 3.83 6.35 -3.43
N GLU A 243 5.11 6.05 -3.69
CA GLU A 243 6.12 5.63 -2.72
C GLU A 243 7.37 6.50 -2.88
N ASN A 244 8.15 6.67 -1.80
CA ASN A 244 9.41 7.42 -1.88
C ASN A 244 10.48 6.58 -2.58
N LEU A 245 11.24 7.21 -3.47
CA LEU A 245 12.37 6.59 -4.18
C LEU A 245 13.40 6.04 -3.18
N ARG A 246 13.92 4.85 -3.48
CA ARG A 246 14.92 4.15 -2.65
C ARG A 246 16.12 3.63 -3.45
N THR A 247 16.36 4.16 -4.65
CA THR A 247 17.53 3.79 -5.43
C THR A 247 18.84 4.24 -4.78
N THR A 248 19.86 3.42 -4.94
CA THR A 248 21.25 3.65 -4.57
C THR A 248 22.15 3.82 -5.80
N THR A 249 21.58 3.74 -7.01
CA THR A 249 22.30 3.76 -8.28
C THR A 249 21.57 4.64 -9.28
N PHE A 250 22.32 5.51 -9.98
CA PHE A 250 21.76 6.26 -11.11
C PHE A 250 21.39 5.33 -12.25
N ARG A 251 20.52 5.80 -13.16
CA ARG A 251 20.04 5.03 -14.31
C ARG A 251 21.15 4.49 -15.23
N ASP A 252 22.34 5.09 -15.21
CA ASP A 252 23.49 4.64 -15.99
C ASP A 252 24.39 3.62 -15.26
N GLY A 253 23.98 3.16 -14.08
CA GLY A 253 24.73 2.22 -13.25
C GLY A 253 25.75 2.87 -12.32
N THR A 254 25.89 4.19 -12.32
CA THR A 254 26.78 4.89 -11.40
C THR A 254 26.22 4.85 -9.97
N SER A 255 26.96 4.28 -9.03
CA SER A 255 26.53 4.24 -7.62
C SER A 255 26.48 5.64 -7.00
N ILE A 256 25.41 5.91 -6.26
CA ILE A 256 25.26 7.10 -5.42
C ILE A 256 26.03 6.84 -4.11
N ARG A 257 26.78 7.82 -3.61
CA ARG A 257 27.56 7.61 -2.38
C ARG A 257 26.66 7.55 -1.15
N HIS A 258 26.75 6.47 -0.40
CA HIS A 258 26.18 6.37 0.95
C HIS A 258 27.12 7.05 1.96
N ILE A 259 26.69 8.16 2.55
CA ILE A 259 27.53 8.92 3.48
C ILE A 259 26.99 8.77 4.91
N GLN A 260 27.70 8.05 5.77
CA GLN A 260 27.26 7.87 7.15
C GLN A 260 27.73 8.99 8.09
N ASN A 261 28.96 9.50 7.88
CA ASN A 261 29.54 10.50 8.76
C ASN A 261 28.83 11.88 8.63
N SER A 262 28.34 12.42 9.75
CA SER A 262 27.61 13.69 9.78
C SER A 262 28.45 14.91 9.40
N LEU A 263 29.73 14.94 9.77
CA LEU A 263 30.63 16.04 9.40
C LEU A 263 30.89 16.04 7.89
N LEU A 264 31.09 14.86 7.28
CA LEU A 264 31.22 14.75 5.83
C LEU A 264 29.95 15.17 5.09
N TRP A 265 28.77 14.81 5.63
CA TRP A 265 27.49 15.20 5.03
C TRP A 265 27.31 16.72 4.99
N ARG A 266 27.65 17.42 6.07
CA ARG A 266 27.50 18.87 6.20
C ARG A 266 28.30 19.65 5.15
N GLU A 267 29.48 19.17 4.79
CA GLU A 267 30.39 19.84 3.83
C GLU A 267 30.21 19.35 2.38
N LEU A 268 29.26 18.43 2.14
CA LEU A 268 29.16 17.73 0.86
C LEU A 268 28.57 18.62 -0.24
N ASN A 269 29.24 18.69 -1.38
CA ASN A 269 28.80 19.43 -2.57
C ASN A 269 28.61 18.52 -3.80
N SER A 270 28.33 17.24 -3.55
CA SER A 270 28.29 16.19 -4.57
C SER A 270 27.24 15.14 -4.21
N PRO A 271 26.75 14.34 -5.17
CA PRO A 271 25.68 13.39 -4.92
C PRO A 271 25.96 12.46 -3.75
N ALA A 272 24.95 12.31 -2.90
CA ALA A 272 24.87 11.32 -1.84
C ALA A 272 23.43 11.02 -1.43
N TYR A 273 23.29 9.87 -0.79
CA TYR A 273 22.09 9.46 -0.09
C TYR A 273 22.43 8.94 1.31
N SER A 274 21.39 8.76 2.12
CA SER A 274 21.44 7.94 3.31
C SER A 274 20.09 7.30 3.60
N TRP A 275 20.12 6.13 4.23
CA TRP A 275 18.97 5.63 4.96
C TRP A 275 18.77 6.43 6.24
N TYR A 276 17.54 6.52 6.73
CA TYR A 276 17.26 7.14 8.02
C TYR A 276 18.06 6.42 9.12
N GLU A 277 18.82 7.17 9.91
CA GLU A 277 19.77 6.63 10.92
C GLU A 277 20.71 5.54 10.37
N HIS A 278 21.01 5.56 9.07
CA HIS A 278 21.83 4.56 8.38
C HIS A 278 21.26 3.13 8.44
N ASN A 279 19.97 2.98 8.74
CA ASN A 279 19.31 1.70 8.86
C ASN A 279 18.50 1.39 7.60
N GLN A 280 19.00 0.44 6.80
CA GLN A 280 18.38 0.03 5.53
C GLN A 280 16.97 -0.55 5.72
N ASN A 281 16.57 -0.99 6.92
CA ASN A 281 15.21 -1.48 7.17
C ASN A 281 14.13 -0.41 6.92
N TYR A 282 14.50 0.88 6.96
CA TYR A 282 13.59 1.97 6.61
C TYR A 282 13.40 2.16 5.10
N SER A 283 14.23 1.55 4.24
CA SER A 283 14.19 1.73 2.78
C SER A 283 12.84 1.37 2.19
N ALA A 284 12.27 0.23 2.59
CA ALA A 284 11.00 -0.28 2.06
C ALA A 284 9.80 0.61 2.44
N THR A 285 9.84 1.24 3.62
CA THR A 285 8.71 1.98 4.19
C THR A 285 8.80 3.49 3.98
N HIS A 286 10.01 4.05 3.95
CA HIS A 286 10.25 5.49 3.97
C HIS A 286 11.08 5.99 2.79
N GLY A 287 11.70 5.10 2.01
CA GLY A 287 12.62 5.46 0.94
C GLY A 287 13.99 5.92 1.45
N ALA A 288 14.80 6.46 0.54
CA ALA A 288 16.09 7.05 0.87
C ALA A 288 16.00 8.56 1.05
N LEU A 289 16.93 9.12 1.82
CA LEU A 289 17.11 10.56 2.00
C LEU A 289 18.27 11.04 1.12
N TYR A 290 17.96 11.81 0.10
CA TYR A 290 18.93 12.32 -0.87
C TYR A 290 19.29 13.77 -0.58
N ASN A 291 20.55 14.13 -0.76
CA ASN A 291 20.90 15.55 -0.87
C ASN A 291 20.46 16.11 -2.23
N TRP A 292 20.40 17.43 -2.33
CA TRP A 292 19.92 18.06 -3.56
C TRP A 292 20.89 17.89 -4.74
N TYR A 293 22.18 17.69 -4.47
CA TYR A 293 23.16 17.38 -5.52
C TYR A 293 22.86 16.05 -6.23
N THR A 294 22.27 15.07 -5.53
CA THR A 294 21.73 13.87 -6.17
C THR A 294 20.45 14.17 -6.95
N VAL A 295 19.56 14.99 -6.38
CA VAL A 295 18.27 15.34 -7.00
C VAL A 295 18.41 16.16 -8.28
N SER A 296 19.43 17.00 -8.38
CA SER A 296 19.73 17.78 -9.58
C SER A 296 20.31 16.96 -10.73
N ASP A 297 20.61 15.68 -10.51
CA ASP A 297 21.01 14.75 -11.56
C ASP A 297 19.78 14.12 -12.24
N SER A 298 19.63 14.36 -13.54
CA SER A 298 18.50 13.85 -14.31
C SER A 298 18.44 12.32 -14.40
N ARG A 299 19.53 11.62 -14.04
CA ARG A 299 19.61 10.15 -14.04
C ARG A 299 19.05 9.51 -12.78
N LEU A 300 18.59 10.28 -11.78
CA LEU A 300 18.12 9.74 -10.50
C LEU A 300 16.83 8.92 -10.62
N CYS A 301 15.88 9.36 -11.45
CA CYS A 301 14.60 8.69 -11.60
C CYS A 301 14.66 7.50 -12.58
N PRO A 302 13.72 6.54 -12.49
CA PRO A 302 13.51 5.47 -13.47
C PRO A 302 13.36 5.93 -14.92
N ASP A 303 13.58 5.04 -15.88
CA ASP A 303 13.44 5.36 -17.31
C ASP A 303 12.00 5.77 -17.67
N GLY A 304 11.83 6.87 -18.41
CA GLY A 304 10.54 7.51 -18.66
C GLY A 304 9.95 8.29 -17.48
N TRP A 305 10.69 8.42 -16.38
CA TRP A 305 10.35 9.23 -15.21
C TRP A 305 11.42 10.30 -14.98
N ARG A 306 11.01 11.41 -14.39
CA ARG A 306 11.89 12.53 -14.05
C ARG A 306 11.63 13.07 -12.66
N MET A 307 12.58 13.85 -12.16
CA MET A 307 12.37 14.62 -10.94
C MET A 307 11.31 15.72 -11.18
N PRO A 308 10.44 15.97 -10.18
CA PRO A 308 9.46 17.05 -10.27
C PRO A 308 10.14 18.42 -10.11
N LEU A 309 9.76 19.33 -11.00
CA LEU A 309 10.01 20.76 -10.89
C LEU A 309 9.05 21.38 -9.88
N ASP A 310 9.34 22.61 -9.48
CA ASP A 310 8.49 23.38 -8.58
C ASP A 310 7.09 23.63 -9.17
N GLU A 311 7.01 23.74 -10.49
CA GLU A 311 5.78 23.87 -11.27
C GLU A 311 4.94 22.58 -11.25
N ASP A 312 5.57 21.40 -11.35
CA ASP A 312 4.84 20.13 -11.26
C ASP A 312 4.14 19.98 -9.90
N TRP A 313 4.85 20.35 -8.84
CA TRP A 313 4.30 20.38 -7.51
C TRP A 313 3.15 21.38 -7.40
N PHE A 314 3.26 22.57 -8.00
CA PHE A 314 2.16 23.53 -7.99
C PHE A 314 0.90 22.98 -8.69
N LEU A 315 1.05 22.28 -9.81
CA LEU A 315 -0.08 21.62 -10.48
C LEU A 315 -0.74 20.57 -9.58
N LEU A 316 0.04 19.72 -8.91
CA LEU A 316 -0.48 18.78 -7.92
C LEU A 316 -1.20 19.51 -6.78
N GLU A 317 -0.58 20.53 -6.21
CA GLU A 317 -1.09 21.31 -5.07
C GLU A 317 -2.41 22.00 -5.39
N SER A 318 -2.49 22.67 -6.54
CA SER A 318 -3.70 23.37 -6.99
C SER A 318 -4.83 22.40 -7.35
N TYR A 319 -4.52 21.19 -7.80
CA TYR A 319 -5.52 20.17 -8.07
C TYR A 319 -6.13 19.60 -6.79
N ILE A 320 -5.30 19.27 -5.79
CA ILE A 320 -5.77 18.68 -4.54
C ILE A 320 -6.42 19.70 -3.59
N ASP A 321 -6.10 20.97 -3.78
CA ASP A 321 -6.58 22.08 -2.97
C ASP A 321 -6.64 23.36 -3.82
N PRO A 322 -7.80 23.63 -4.47
CA PRO A 322 -7.97 24.77 -5.37
C PRO A 322 -7.73 26.16 -4.74
N GLU A 323 -7.69 26.26 -3.41
CA GLU A 323 -7.30 27.50 -2.72
C GLU A 323 -5.82 27.84 -2.94
N ILE A 324 -4.99 26.86 -3.35
CA ILE A 324 -3.61 27.08 -3.79
C ILE A 324 -3.62 27.57 -5.24
N ASN A 325 -3.84 28.87 -5.43
CA ASN A 325 -3.94 29.50 -6.75
C ASN A 325 -2.76 30.44 -7.10
N ASN A 326 -1.79 30.60 -6.19
CA ASN A 326 -0.61 31.43 -6.40
C ASN A 326 0.66 30.56 -6.48
N PRO A 327 1.26 30.38 -7.67
CA PRO A 327 2.44 29.52 -7.85
C PRO A 327 3.69 30.02 -7.12
N THR A 328 3.80 31.33 -6.86
CA THR A 328 5.01 31.90 -6.26
C THR A 328 4.93 31.99 -4.73
N ALA A 329 3.77 31.73 -4.14
CA ALA A 329 3.59 31.82 -2.69
C ALA A 329 4.52 30.83 -1.94
N THR A 330 5.10 31.30 -0.84
CA THR A 330 5.94 30.53 0.08
C THR A 330 5.27 30.42 1.44
N GLY A 331 5.66 29.42 2.23
CA GLY A 331 5.09 29.16 3.54
C GLY A 331 3.97 28.13 3.51
N TRP A 332 3.06 28.21 4.47
CA TRP A 332 1.87 27.36 4.57
C TRP A 332 0.86 27.73 3.48
N ARG A 333 0.43 26.73 2.71
CA ARG A 333 -0.51 26.91 1.60
C ARG A 333 -1.65 25.89 1.67
N GLY A 334 -2.78 26.29 1.10
CA GLY A 334 -4.02 25.53 1.03
C GLY A 334 -4.86 25.70 2.29
N VAL A 335 -5.86 24.86 2.41
CA VAL A 335 -6.65 24.58 3.61
C VAL A 335 -6.44 23.13 4.04
N ASN A 336 -6.48 22.20 3.08
CA ASN A 336 -6.44 20.75 3.31
C ASN A 336 -5.37 20.01 2.50
N ALA A 337 -4.52 20.70 1.73
CA ALA A 337 -3.49 20.08 0.89
C ALA A 337 -2.63 19.04 1.62
N GLY A 338 -2.14 19.36 2.83
CA GLY A 338 -1.41 18.43 3.68
C GLY A 338 -2.27 17.26 4.16
N LEU A 339 -3.53 17.51 4.57
CA LEU A 339 -4.48 16.46 4.95
C LEU A 339 -4.72 15.47 3.82
N HIS A 340 -4.91 15.97 2.60
CA HIS A 340 -5.21 15.17 1.41
C HIS A 340 -4.04 14.32 0.92
N LEU A 341 -2.79 14.76 1.15
CA LEU A 341 -1.59 14.03 0.73
C LEU A 341 -1.13 12.97 1.73
N LYS A 342 -1.30 13.24 3.03
CA LYS A 342 -0.87 12.33 4.10
C LYS A 342 -1.48 10.94 3.92
N SER A 343 -0.66 9.91 4.13
CA SER A 343 -1.15 8.55 4.31
C SER A 343 -2.10 8.46 5.50
N ILE A 344 -2.97 7.45 5.48
CA ILE A 344 -3.95 7.27 6.54
C ILE A 344 -3.35 6.70 7.84
N SER A 345 -2.07 6.33 7.86
CA SER A 345 -1.36 5.79 9.02
C SER A 345 0.07 6.34 9.07
N GLY A 346 0.77 6.13 10.19
CA GLY A 346 2.17 6.52 10.38
C GLY A 346 2.41 7.89 11.00
N TRP A 347 1.40 8.77 11.04
CA TRP A 347 1.52 10.19 11.45
C TRP A 347 1.27 10.45 12.95
N GLY A 348 1.73 9.59 13.85
CA GLY A 348 1.67 9.84 15.31
C GLY A 348 0.27 10.18 15.86
N GLY A 349 -0.79 9.59 15.31
CA GLY A 349 -2.18 9.87 15.69
C GLY A 349 -2.86 11.01 14.91
N HIS A 350 -2.20 11.57 13.89
CA HIS A 350 -2.73 12.63 13.02
C HIS A 350 -2.77 12.21 11.55
N PRO A 351 -3.53 11.14 11.21
CA PRO A 351 -3.55 10.58 9.87
C PRO A 351 -4.08 11.56 8.82
N GLY A 352 -3.70 11.36 7.57
CA GLY A 352 -4.31 12.01 6.43
C GLY A 352 -5.65 11.41 6.03
N SER A 353 -6.30 12.07 5.07
CA SER A 353 -7.44 11.51 4.35
C SER A 353 -7.00 10.69 3.13
N ASN A 354 -5.82 10.97 2.56
CA ASN A 354 -5.24 10.30 1.39
C ASN A 354 -6.18 10.19 0.17
N ILE A 355 -7.13 11.12 0.01
CA ILE A 355 -8.21 11.03 -0.98
C ILE A 355 -7.74 11.14 -2.44
N HIS A 356 -6.46 11.42 -2.67
CA HIS A 356 -5.84 11.41 -4.00
C HIS A 356 -4.80 10.29 -4.17
N GLY A 357 -4.61 9.42 -3.17
CA GLY A 357 -3.74 8.25 -3.25
C GLY A 357 -2.24 8.55 -3.25
N PHE A 358 -1.84 9.81 -2.99
CA PHE A 358 -0.42 10.20 -2.90
C PHE A 358 0.31 9.41 -1.80
N SER A 359 -0.36 9.07 -0.69
CA SER A 359 0.16 8.17 0.34
C SER A 359 1.47 8.64 0.97
N ALA A 360 1.55 9.93 1.33
CA ALA A 360 2.75 10.48 1.95
C ALA A 360 3.04 9.85 3.32
N THR A 361 4.21 9.23 3.47
CA THR A 361 4.70 8.69 4.74
C THR A 361 5.65 9.67 5.44
N PRO A 362 5.62 9.78 6.78
CA PRO A 362 6.48 10.69 7.53
C PRO A 362 7.90 10.13 7.71
N ALA A 363 8.68 10.18 6.64
CA ALA A 363 10.05 9.65 6.54
C ALA A 363 11.11 10.46 7.32
N GLY A 364 10.73 11.58 7.93
CA GLY A 364 11.67 12.50 8.55
C GLY A 364 12.66 13.09 7.54
N ARG A 365 13.83 13.49 8.03
CA ARG A 365 14.90 14.06 7.22
C ARG A 365 16.28 13.79 7.81
N ARG A 366 17.30 14.03 6.99
CA ARG A 366 18.64 14.34 7.46
C ARG A 366 18.88 15.85 7.38
N SER A 367 19.31 16.45 8.47
CA SER A 367 19.53 17.89 8.57
C SER A 367 20.86 18.31 7.95
N PHE A 368 21.03 19.61 7.72
CA PHE A 368 22.27 20.17 7.15
C PHE A 368 23.51 19.83 8.01
N ASP A 369 23.36 19.70 9.33
CA ASP A 369 24.42 19.30 10.26
C ASP A 369 24.69 17.78 10.28
N GLY A 370 23.96 17.02 9.45
CA GLY A 370 24.05 15.57 9.33
C GLY A 370 23.23 14.77 10.34
N SER A 371 22.52 15.42 11.27
CA SER A 371 21.63 14.76 12.24
C SER A 371 20.33 14.27 11.60
N TYR A 372 19.70 13.24 12.18
CA TYR A 372 18.37 12.76 11.77
C TYR A 372 17.31 13.29 12.72
N ASN A 373 16.13 13.61 12.18
CA ASN A 373 14.97 13.96 13.00
C ASN A 373 13.64 13.74 12.26
N SER A 374 12.56 13.82 13.03
CA SER A 374 11.18 13.91 12.56
C SER A 374 10.61 12.65 11.86
N LEU A 375 11.23 11.49 12.02
CA LEU A 375 10.61 10.21 11.63
C LEU A 375 9.29 10.02 12.37
N GLY A 376 8.24 9.61 11.66
CA GLY A 376 6.89 9.46 12.22
C GLY A 376 6.07 10.75 12.29
N ASP A 377 6.73 11.91 12.18
CA ASP A 377 6.06 13.21 12.35
C ASP A 377 6.04 14.06 11.07
N TYR A 378 7.11 14.07 10.28
CA TYR A 378 7.23 14.98 9.13
C TYR A 378 7.57 14.18 7.87
N ALA A 379 7.02 14.63 6.74
CA ALA A 379 7.43 14.17 5.43
C ALA A 379 7.99 15.36 4.65
N TYR A 380 9.16 15.18 4.05
CA TYR A 380 9.87 16.19 3.28
C TYR A 380 10.15 15.68 1.87
N TRP A 381 9.93 16.52 0.86
CA TRP A 381 10.29 16.20 -0.52
C TRP A 381 11.05 17.32 -1.19
N TRP A 382 12.04 16.92 -1.98
CA TRP A 382 12.75 17.81 -2.87
C TRP A 382 11.94 18.15 -4.13
N SER A 383 12.19 19.34 -4.66
CA SER A 383 12.06 19.64 -6.09
C SER A 383 13.44 19.71 -6.72
N MET A 384 13.52 19.39 -8.01
CA MET A 384 14.72 19.65 -8.82
C MET A 384 14.95 21.15 -9.05
N SER A 385 13.94 22.00 -8.84
CA SER A 385 14.09 23.43 -9.06
C SER A 385 14.98 24.09 -7.99
N GLN A 386 16.07 24.68 -8.46
CA GLN A 386 16.95 25.52 -7.64
C GLN A 386 16.27 26.84 -7.28
N GLN A 387 16.51 27.34 -6.07
CA GLN A 387 16.12 28.70 -5.68
C GLN A 387 17.33 29.64 -5.71
N ASP A 388 18.48 29.22 -5.18
CA ASP A 388 19.76 29.93 -5.30
C ASP A 388 20.96 28.96 -5.28
N GLU A 389 22.18 29.48 -5.21
CA GLU A 389 23.41 28.68 -5.24
C GLU A 389 23.47 27.63 -4.11
N THR A 390 22.88 27.94 -2.95
CA THR A 390 22.97 27.15 -1.72
C THR A 390 21.68 26.42 -1.36
N SER A 391 20.55 26.83 -1.95
CA SER A 391 19.23 26.38 -1.57
C SER A 391 18.36 25.95 -2.76
N ALA A 392 17.43 25.04 -2.50
CA ALA A 392 16.49 24.54 -3.48
C ALA A 392 15.08 24.40 -2.91
N TRP A 393 14.08 24.40 -3.80
CA TRP A 393 12.68 24.33 -3.39
C TRP A 393 12.32 22.94 -2.83
N SER A 394 11.52 22.94 -1.78
CA SER A 394 11.08 21.73 -1.09
C SER A 394 9.67 21.88 -0.52
N ARG A 395 9.06 20.74 -0.24
CA ARG A 395 7.77 20.64 0.44
C ARG A 395 7.92 19.90 1.74
N TYR A 396 7.13 20.27 2.73
CA TYR A 396 6.93 19.38 3.87
C TYR A 396 5.53 19.48 4.46
N ILE A 397 5.13 18.40 5.12
CA ILE A 397 3.87 18.29 5.86
C ILE A 397 4.18 17.96 7.33
N LEU A 398 3.35 18.50 8.21
CA LEU A 398 3.37 18.26 9.66
C LEU A 398 2.18 17.37 10.08
N PRO A 399 2.25 16.71 11.25
CA PRO A 399 1.16 15.86 11.68
C PRO A 399 -0.10 16.69 11.97
N ARG A 400 0.05 17.78 12.73
CA ARG A 400 -1.05 18.61 13.24
C ARG A 400 -1.51 19.73 12.31
N PHE A 401 -0.94 19.84 11.11
CA PHE A 401 -1.33 20.85 10.14
C PHE A 401 -1.93 20.18 8.91
N GLU A 402 -2.99 20.79 8.39
CA GLU A 402 -3.70 20.34 7.19
C GLU A 402 -3.17 21.04 5.92
N TYR A 403 -2.27 22.00 6.10
CA TYR A 403 -1.59 22.75 5.05
C TYR A 403 -0.35 22.03 4.52
N LEU A 404 0.07 22.41 3.31
CA LEU A 404 1.37 22.04 2.76
C LEU A 404 2.33 23.22 2.88
N TYR A 405 3.54 23.00 3.41
CA TYR A 405 4.56 24.04 3.41
C TYR A 405 5.39 23.99 2.14
N ARG A 406 5.68 25.15 1.54
CA ARG A 406 6.71 25.33 0.51
C ARG A 406 7.76 26.33 0.95
N GLY A 407 9.03 25.94 0.82
CA GLY A 407 10.16 26.83 1.11
C GLY A 407 11.44 26.34 0.45
N ALA A 408 12.48 27.15 0.56
CA ALA A 408 13.81 26.80 0.08
C ALA A 408 14.67 26.33 1.26
N PHE A 409 15.36 25.21 1.08
CA PHE A 409 16.24 24.62 2.08
C PHE A 409 17.63 24.41 1.51
N SER A 410 18.65 24.41 2.39
CA SER A 410 20.04 24.14 2.00
C SER A 410 20.14 22.82 1.23
N LYS A 411 20.90 22.82 0.13
CA LYS A 411 21.13 21.65 -0.74
C LYS A 411 21.74 20.44 -0.02
N ASN A 412 22.26 20.64 1.19
CA ASN A 412 22.82 19.60 2.06
C ASN A 412 21.77 18.87 2.91
N TYR A 413 20.52 19.31 2.96
CA TYR A 413 19.47 18.51 3.61
C TYR A 413 19.27 17.18 2.88
N GLY A 414 18.92 16.13 3.60
CA GLY A 414 18.49 14.85 3.06
C GLY A 414 16.97 14.73 3.14
N PHE A 415 16.29 14.80 2.01
CA PHE A 415 14.83 14.64 1.93
C PHE A 415 14.46 13.47 1.00
N SER A 416 13.21 13.04 1.11
CA SER A 416 12.65 12.02 0.23
C SER A 416 12.47 12.56 -1.19
N VAL A 417 12.35 11.63 -2.14
CA VAL A 417 12.13 11.92 -3.56
C VAL A 417 10.94 11.13 -4.04
N ARG A 418 10.14 11.75 -4.90
CA ARG A 418 9.09 11.08 -5.69
C ARG A 418 9.21 11.58 -7.13
N CYS A 419 9.34 10.65 -8.06
CA CYS A 419 9.42 10.98 -9.47
C CYS A 419 8.02 11.17 -10.06
N ILE A 420 7.95 11.95 -11.13
CA ILE A 420 6.76 12.15 -11.96
C ILE A 420 7.03 11.54 -13.34
N LYS A 421 6.00 10.97 -13.95
CA LYS A 421 6.08 10.44 -15.31
C LYS A 421 6.32 11.59 -16.30
N GLU A 422 7.28 11.40 -17.19
CA GLU A 422 7.57 12.34 -18.30
C GLU A 422 6.42 12.47 -19.29
#